data_AF-A0ABD5CN28-F1
#
_entry.id   AF-A0ABD5CN28-F1
#
_cell.length_a   1.000
_cell.length_b   1.000
_cell.length_c   1.000
_cell.angle_alpha   90.00
_cell.angle_beta   90.00
_cell.angle_gamma   90.00
#
_symmetry.space_group_name_H-M   'P 1'
#
loop_
_entity.id
_entity.type
_entity.pdbx_description
1 polymer ?
#
loop_
_entity_poly.entity_id
_entity_poly.type
_entity_poly.pdbx_seq_one_letter_code
_entity_poly.pdbx_strand_id
1 'polypeptide(L)'
;MPKAKTAGAAAANARLAYVLELARGSSHISSTLSRESERRAIAETLTEFCQLYGEKEAAVFQKLLADELRQRGKRDAAAAVAQFRFACNTFGR
;
A
#
# COMPACT_ATOMS: atom_id res chain seq x y z
N MET A 1 -25.91 0.71 15.05
CA MET A 1 -25.13 0.97 13.81
C MET A 1 -25.22 2.47 13.52
N PRO A 2 -24.11 3.21 13.27
CA PRO A 2 -23.34 3.10 12.02
C PRO A 2 -21.81 3.32 12.19
N LYS A 3 -20.98 2.32 11.87
CA LYS A 3 -19.50 2.48 11.82
C LYS A 3 -18.96 2.74 10.40
N ALA A 4 -19.82 2.79 9.38
CA ALA A 4 -19.40 2.85 7.98
C ALA A 4 -18.89 4.24 7.52
N LYS A 5 -19.41 5.35 8.08
CA LYS A 5 -19.02 6.71 7.65
C LYS A 5 -17.62 7.12 8.11
N THR A 6 -17.14 6.63 9.25
CA THR A 6 -15.84 7.02 9.82
C THR A 6 -14.67 6.37 9.08
N ALA A 7 -14.83 5.15 8.59
CA ALA A 7 -13.79 4.43 7.86
C ALA A 7 -13.44 5.09 6.52
N GLY A 8 -14.45 5.65 5.82
CA GLY A 8 -14.24 6.36 4.55
C GLY A 8 -13.50 7.70 4.73
N ALA A 9 -13.86 8.47 5.77
CA ALA A 9 -13.18 9.73 6.08
C ALA A 9 -11.74 9.50 6.58
N ALA A 10 -11.51 8.48 7.40
CA ALA A 10 -10.17 8.09 7.84
C ALA A 10 -9.31 7.61 6.65
N ALA A 11 -9.89 6.84 5.72
CA ALA A 11 -9.20 6.41 4.51
C ALA A 11 -8.87 7.59 3.57
N ALA A 12 -9.77 8.58 3.43
CA ALA A 12 -9.52 9.79 2.65
C ALA A 12 -8.42 10.66 3.28
N ASN A 13 -8.44 10.85 4.60
CA ASN A 13 -7.38 11.55 5.32
C ASN A 13 -6.03 10.81 5.22
N ALA A 14 -6.02 9.48 5.32
CA ALA A 14 -4.81 8.68 5.12
C ALA A 14 -4.29 8.78 3.68
N ARG A 15 -5.16 8.80 2.66
CA ARG A 15 -4.74 9.06 1.27
C ARG A 15 -4.06 10.41 1.10
N LEU A 16 -4.58 11.45 1.74
CA LEU A 16 -3.96 12.77 1.71
C LEU A 16 -2.64 12.80 2.49
N ALA A 17 -2.58 12.15 3.64
CA ALA A 17 -1.39 12.07 4.48
C ALA A 17 -0.23 11.31 3.79
N TYR A 18 -0.54 10.28 3.01
CA TYR A 18 0.44 9.39 2.36
C TYR A 18 0.48 9.55 0.84
N VAL A 19 0.06 10.70 0.31
CA VAL A 19 -0.06 10.91 -1.14
C VAL A 19 1.26 10.75 -1.88
N LEU A 20 2.38 11.14 -1.26
CA LEU A 20 3.71 11.03 -1.85
C LEU A 20 4.17 9.57 -1.88
N GLU A 21 4.00 8.84 -0.78
CA GLU A 21 4.33 7.43 -0.64
C GLU A 21 3.48 6.57 -1.56
N LEU A 22 2.19 6.90 -1.71
CA LEU A 22 1.30 6.27 -2.67
C LEU A 22 1.81 6.48 -4.09
N ALA A 23 2.05 7.73 -4.50
CA ALA A 23 2.55 8.05 -5.83
C ALA A 23 3.90 7.38 -6.14
N ARG A 24 4.81 7.30 -5.15
CA ARG A 24 6.10 6.63 -5.27
C ARG A 24 5.93 5.12 -5.43
N GLY A 25 5.18 4.49 -4.53
CA GLY A 25 4.94 3.05 -4.52
C GLY A 25 4.22 2.58 -5.79
N SER A 26 3.16 3.28 -6.19
CA SER A 26 2.39 2.93 -7.39
C SER A 26 3.20 3.09 -8.67
N SER A 27 4.03 4.13 -8.77
CA SER A 27 4.92 4.33 -9.92
C SER A 27 6.03 3.28 -9.95
N HIS A 28 6.63 2.96 -8.80
CA HIS A 28 7.66 1.94 -8.70
C HIS A 28 7.13 0.56 -9.14
N ILE A 29 5.98 0.14 -8.61
CA ILE A 29 5.32 -1.13 -8.95
C ILE A 29 4.90 -1.13 -10.43
N SER A 30 4.28 -0.05 -10.91
CA SER A 30 3.80 0.04 -12.30
C SER A 30 4.91 0.00 -13.36
N SER A 31 6.14 0.39 -12.98
CA SER A 31 7.31 0.39 -13.85
C SER A 31 8.02 -0.96 -13.93
N THR A 32 7.58 -1.96 -13.16
CA THR A 32 8.19 -3.29 -13.18
C THR A 32 7.78 -4.06 -14.44
N LEU A 33 8.73 -4.80 -15.02
CA LEU A 33 8.55 -5.53 -16.29
C LEU A 33 8.29 -7.03 -16.09
N SER A 34 8.48 -7.54 -14.87
CA SER A 34 8.37 -8.96 -14.54
C SER A 34 7.61 -9.14 -13.23
N ARG A 35 6.87 -10.23 -13.07
CA ARG A 35 6.17 -10.56 -11.81
C ARG A 35 7.12 -10.66 -10.61
N GLU A 36 8.36 -11.09 -10.84
CA GLU A 36 9.35 -11.16 -9.77
C GLU A 36 9.78 -9.77 -9.28
N SER A 37 10.07 -8.84 -10.19
CA SER A 37 10.41 -7.46 -9.83
C SER A 37 9.19 -6.72 -9.26
N GLU A 38 7.98 -7.00 -9.74
CA GLU A 38 6.73 -6.50 -9.15
C GLU A 38 6.62 -6.91 -7.68
N ARG A 39 6.77 -8.21 -7.38
CA ARG A 39 6.69 -8.71 -5.99
C ARG A 39 7.76 -8.10 -5.09
N ARG A 40 8.99 -7.89 -5.59
CA ARG A 40 10.05 -7.21 -4.84
C ARG A 40 9.69 -5.74 -4.57
N ALA A 41 9.26 -5.01 -5.59
CA ALA A 41 8.81 -3.63 -5.46
C ALA A 41 7.65 -3.48 -4.45
N ILE A 42 6.70 -4.41 -4.44
CA ILE A 42 5.61 -4.46 -3.44
C ILE A 42 6.18 -4.69 -2.04
N ALA A 43 7.07 -5.67 -1.87
CA ALA A 43 7.69 -5.98 -0.59
C ALA A 43 8.45 -4.78 -0.03
N GLU A 44 9.30 -4.15 -0.85
CA GLU A 44 10.11 -3.00 -0.48
C GLU A 44 9.23 -1.81 -0.09
N THR A 45 8.23 -1.49 -0.92
CA THR A 45 7.29 -0.38 -0.68
C THR A 45 6.54 -0.56 0.64
N LEU A 46 6.00 -1.76 0.91
CA LEU A 46 5.23 -2.03 2.14
C LEU A 46 6.13 -2.11 3.37
N THR A 47 7.33 -2.68 3.24
CA THR A 47 8.29 -2.79 4.34
C THR A 47 8.83 -1.42 4.75
N GLU A 48 9.22 -0.58 3.78
CA GLU A 48 9.71 0.79 4.03
C GLU A 48 8.61 1.61 4.72
N PHE A 49 7.38 1.58 4.21
CA PHE A 49 6.25 2.27 4.84
C PHE A 49 6.01 1.78 6.26
N CYS A 50 6.10 0.46 6.48
CA CYS A 50 5.88 -0.11 7.80
C CYS A 50 6.96 0.26 8.83
N GLN A 51 8.22 0.38 8.40
CA GLN A 51 9.29 0.82 9.28
C GLN A 51 9.10 2.29 9.73
N LEU A 52 8.50 3.13 8.88
CA LEU A 52 8.26 4.53 9.17
C LEU A 52 7.00 4.76 10.03
N TYR A 53 5.90 4.08 9.71
CA TYR A 53 4.58 4.39 10.27
C TYR A 53 3.97 3.25 11.12
N GLY A 54 4.58 2.07 11.09
CA GLY A 54 4.12 0.89 11.83
C GLY A 54 3.09 0.03 11.09
N GLU A 55 2.83 -1.15 11.66
CA GLU A 55 2.03 -2.20 11.02
C GLU A 55 0.57 -1.80 10.73
N LYS A 56 -0.05 -1.07 11.65
CA LYS A 56 -1.45 -0.64 11.50
C LYS A 56 -1.63 0.28 10.30
N GLU A 57 -0.75 1.26 10.16
CA GLU A 57 -0.79 2.20 9.04
C GLU A 57 -0.38 1.51 7.74
N ALA A 58 0.58 0.59 7.79
CA ALA A 58 0.98 -0.18 6.61
C ALA A 58 -0.18 -1.04 6.05
N ALA A 59 -1.05 -1.59 6.90
CA ALA A 59 -2.24 -2.31 6.47
C ALA A 59 -3.29 -1.39 5.81
N VAL A 60 -3.39 -0.12 6.25
CA VAL A 60 -4.23 0.89 5.59
C VAL A 60 -3.60 1.25 4.24
N PHE A 61 -2.31 1.57 4.23
CA PHE A 61 -1.55 1.94 3.04
C PHE A 61 -1.58 0.86 1.96
N GLN A 62 -1.45 -0.41 2.31
CA GLN A 62 -1.57 -1.54 1.37
C GLN A 62 -2.92 -1.51 0.62
N LYS A 63 -4.02 -1.22 1.31
CA LYS A 63 -5.35 -1.10 0.68
C LYS A 63 -5.44 0.10 -0.23
N LEU A 64 -4.87 1.23 0.19
CA LEU A 64 -4.84 2.46 -0.59
C LEU A 64 -4.02 2.29 -1.89
N LEU A 65 -2.87 1.63 -1.78
CA LEU A 65 -1.97 1.33 -2.90
C LEU A 65 -2.60 0.37 -3.91
N ALA A 66 -3.28 -0.69 -3.44
CA ALA A 66 -4.03 -1.59 -4.31
C ALA A 66 -5.14 -0.86 -5.08
N ASP A 67 -5.88 0.02 -4.40
CA ASP A 67 -6.92 0.81 -5.05
C ASP A 67 -6.35 1.80 -6.07
N GLU A 68 -5.22 2.45 -5.75
CA GLU A 68 -4.53 3.37 -6.66
C GLU A 68 -4.05 2.66 -7.93
N LEU A 69 -3.44 1.48 -7.80
CA LEU A 69 -3.04 0.65 -8.94
C LEU A 69 -4.24 0.20 -9.78
N ARG A 70 -5.37 -0.13 -9.13
CA ARG A 70 -6.61 -0.47 -9.83
C ARG A 70 -7.15 0.71 -10.62
N GLN A 71 -7.13 1.93 -10.05
CA GLN A 71 -7.53 3.16 -10.75
C GLN A 71 -6.63 3.46 -11.95
N ARG A 72 -5.33 3.12 -11.87
CA ARG A 72 -4.38 3.19 -13.01
C ARG A 72 -4.52 2.05 -14.03
N GLY A 73 -5.50 1.16 -13.88
CA GLY A 73 -5.72 0.01 -14.78
C GLY A 73 -4.79 -1.18 -14.56
N LYS A 74 -3.91 -1.14 -13.55
CA LYS A 74 -2.95 -2.22 -13.21
C LYS A 74 -3.62 -3.26 -12.31
N ARG A 75 -4.59 -4.00 -12.86
CA ARG A 75 -5.43 -4.94 -12.09
C ARG A 75 -4.66 -6.09 -11.46
N ASP A 76 -3.72 -6.71 -12.19
CA ASP A 76 -2.86 -7.77 -11.65
C ASP A 76 -2.01 -7.27 -10.48
N ALA A 77 -1.32 -6.13 -10.66
CA ALA A 77 -0.52 -5.51 -9.60
C ALA A 77 -1.37 -5.15 -8.38
N ALA A 78 -2.58 -4.62 -8.59
CA ALA A 78 -3.52 -4.33 -7.52
C ALA A 78 -3.93 -5.59 -6.73
N ALA A 79 -4.18 -6.70 -7.42
CA ALA A 79 -4.46 -7.99 -6.79
C ALA A 79 -3.24 -8.50 -6.02
N ALA A 80 -2.05 -8.42 -6.62
CA ALA A 80 -0.78 -8.80 -6.00
C ALA A 80 -0.51 -8.02 -4.71
N VAL A 81 -0.74 -6.70 -4.71
CA VAL A 81 -0.64 -5.87 -3.50
C VAL A 81 -1.68 -6.28 -2.47
N ALA A 82 -2.95 -6.46 -2.84
CA ALA A 82 -4.01 -6.79 -1.89
C ALA A 82 -3.81 -8.16 -1.20
N GLN A 83 -3.22 -9.13 -1.89
CA GLN A 83 -2.92 -10.47 -1.37
C GLN A 83 -1.53 -10.59 -0.74
N PHE A 84 -0.70 -9.54 -0.84
CA PHE A 84 0.67 -9.57 -0.33
C PHE A 84 0.65 -9.69 1.20
N ARG A 85 1.28 -10.75 1.71
CA ARG A 85 1.54 -10.91 3.14
C ARG A 85 2.95 -10.45 3.43
N PHE A 86 3.07 -9.37 4.19
CA PHE A 86 4.33 -8.95 4.77
C PHE A 86 4.18 -8.96 6.29
N ALA A 87 5.25 -9.36 6.99
CA ALA A 87 5.34 -9.20 8.42
C ALA A 87 6.11 -7.90 8.66
N CYS A 88 5.49 -6.97 9.38
CA CYS A 88 6.21 -5.79 9.81
C CYS A 88 7.15 -6.20 10.94
N ASN A 89 8.41 -6.51 10.60
CA ASN A 89 9.43 -6.61 11.62
C ASN A 89 9.76 -5.18 12.04
N THR A 90 8.95 -4.61 12.93
CA THR A 90 9.39 -3.51 13.77
C THR A 90 10.48 -4.09 14.66
N PHE A 91 11.73 -4.12 14.18
CA PHE A 91 12.87 -4.26 15.06
C PHE A 91 12.75 -3.10 16.04
N GLY A 92 12.40 -3.44 17.27
CA GLY A 92 12.25 -2.51 18.37
C GLY A 92 13.52 -1.67 18.47
N ARG A 93 13.27 -0.36 18.47
CA ARG A 93 14.08 0.73 19.00
C ARG A 93 15.32 0.33 19.82
#